data_AF-A0A382TMW0-F1
#
_entry.id   AF-A0A382TMW0-F1
#
_cell.length_a   1.000
_cell.length_b   1.000
_cell.length_c   1.000
_cell.angle_alpha   90.00
_cell.angle_beta   90.00
_cell.angle_gamma   90.00
#
_symmetry.space_group_name_H-M   'P 1'
#
loop_
_entity.id
_entity.type
_entity.pdbx_description
1 polymer ?
#
loop_
_entity_poly.entity_id
_entity_poly.type
_entity_poly.pdbx_seq_one_letter_code
_entity_poly.pdbx_strand_id
1 'polypeptide(L)'
;MPNPKWIRFSIDRGGTFTDIYAELPGTPGFRTLKLLSENPSQYSDAPREGIRRILEEIHGCPVPDDEIEMNDIEWIRMGTTIATNALLERKGTRTALVITGGFRDLLSIGKQNRSKIFDLEIRKPDPIFTAVVESDERVRLLHEDESCEGQNIVKGASGERIVIIHPPDLNYLQREFQSLLDQGVDSIAVALMHACVFPEHELTIGKLAKEMGFSHVSLSSQVMPRV
;
A
#
# COMPACT_ATOMS: atom_id res chain seq x y z
N MET A 1 25.10 -22.92 -14.35
CA MET A 1 24.11 -23.61 -15.20
C MET A 1 22.83 -23.75 -14.37
N PRO A 2 21.63 -23.51 -14.91
CA PRO A 2 20.40 -23.72 -14.15
C PRO A 2 20.30 -25.20 -13.76
N ASN A 3 19.97 -25.47 -12.50
CA ASN A 3 19.86 -26.81 -11.94
C ASN A 3 18.67 -27.52 -12.59
N PRO A 4 18.82 -28.71 -13.20
CA PRO A 4 17.78 -29.38 -14.00
C PRO A 4 16.59 -29.92 -13.19
N LYS A 5 16.37 -29.45 -11.96
CA LYS A 5 15.37 -29.99 -11.02
C LYS A 5 14.34 -28.96 -10.53
N TRP A 6 14.44 -27.70 -10.91
CA TRP A 6 13.58 -26.68 -10.30
C TRP A 6 12.32 -26.37 -11.08
N ILE A 7 11.22 -26.23 -10.33
CA ILE A 7 9.88 -25.90 -10.78
C ILE A 7 9.69 -24.38 -10.71
N ARG A 8 9.02 -23.81 -11.70
CA ARG A 8 8.75 -22.37 -11.75
C ARG A 8 7.27 -22.12 -11.92
N PHE A 9 6.67 -21.35 -11.01
CA PHE A 9 5.24 -21.08 -11.03
C PHE A 9 4.94 -19.66 -11.48
N SER A 10 4.14 -19.51 -12.54
CA SER A 10 3.47 -18.26 -12.90
C SER A 10 1.97 -18.40 -12.59
N ILE A 11 1.46 -17.54 -11.72
CA ILE A 11 0.09 -17.59 -11.22
C ILE A 11 -0.61 -16.28 -11.55
N ASP A 12 -1.81 -16.35 -12.11
CA ASP A 12 -2.70 -15.20 -12.29
C ASP A 12 -3.98 -15.41 -11.48
N ARG A 13 -4.11 -14.69 -10.37
CA ARG A 13 -5.30 -14.71 -9.53
C ARG A 13 -6.28 -13.63 -9.98
N GLY A 14 -7.26 -14.05 -10.78
CA GLY A 14 -8.41 -13.26 -11.18
C GLY A 14 -9.50 -13.18 -10.10
N GLY A 15 -10.59 -12.47 -10.40
CA GLY A 15 -11.77 -12.41 -9.52
C GLY A 15 -12.53 -13.74 -9.42
N THR A 16 -12.66 -14.47 -10.53
CA THR A 16 -13.42 -15.74 -10.58
C THR A 16 -12.52 -16.97 -10.59
N PHE A 17 -11.43 -16.92 -11.36
CA PHE A 17 -10.52 -18.04 -11.53
C PHE A 17 -9.08 -17.64 -11.22
N THR A 18 -8.32 -18.61 -10.72
CA THR A 18 -6.87 -18.56 -10.61
C THR A 18 -6.28 -19.52 -11.62
N ASP A 19 -5.48 -18.97 -12.54
CA ASP A 19 -4.76 -19.72 -13.56
C ASP A 19 -3.32 -19.96 -13.09
N ILE A 20 -2.87 -21.20 -13.12
CA ILE A 20 -1.54 -21.62 -12.68
C ILE A 20 -0.83 -22.24 -13.88
N TYR A 21 0.39 -21.76 -14.15
CA TYR A 21 1.34 -22.35 -15.08
C TYR A 21 2.60 -22.74 -14.30
N ALA A 22 2.98 -24.00 -14.36
CA ALA A 22 4.22 -24.51 -13.78
C ALA A 22 5.15 -24.98 -14.90
N GLU A 23 6.33 -24.39 -15.02
CA GLU A 23 7.42 -24.90 -15.85
C GLU A 23 8.14 -26.00 -15.05
N LEU A 24 8.32 -27.17 -15.67
CA LEU A 24 8.90 -28.37 -15.07
C LEU A 24 10.10 -28.83 -15.89
N PRO A 25 11.08 -29.51 -15.26
CA PRO A 25 12.09 -30.22 -16.03
C PRO A 25 11.48 -31.40 -16.81
N GLY A 26 12.01 -31.69 -18.00
CA GLY A 26 11.62 -32.84 -18.81
C GLY A 26 10.54 -32.54 -19.85
N THR A 27 9.75 -33.56 -20.23
CA THR A 27 8.73 -33.48 -21.30
C THR A 27 7.38 -33.88 -20.71
N PRO A 28 6.29 -33.09 -20.86
CA PRO A 28 6.13 -31.91 -21.73
C PRO A 28 6.79 -30.63 -21.21
N GLY A 29 7.39 -30.65 -20.02
CA GLY A 29 8.12 -29.51 -19.45
C GLY A 29 7.21 -28.45 -18.81
N PHE A 30 5.91 -28.73 -18.68
CA PHE A 30 4.99 -27.83 -17.98
C PHE A 30 3.73 -28.53 -17.46
N ARG A 31 3.01 -27.83 -16.59
CA ARG A 31 1.63 -28.11 -16.17
C ARG A 31 0.81 -26.83 -16.15
N THR A 32 -0.48 -26.97 -16.41
CA THR A 32 -1.45 -25.89 -16.24
C THR A 32 -2.60 -26.36 -15.38
N LEU A 33 -3.12 -25.46 -14.57
CA LEU A 33 -4.28 -25.72 -13.71
C LEU A 33 -5.13 -24.46 -13.62
N LYS A 34 -6.45 -24.66 -13.54
CA LYS A 34 -7.43 -23.60 -13.35
C LYS A 34 -8.29 -23.93 -12.15
N LEU A 35 -8.30 -23.05 -11.16
CA LEU A 35 -9.08 -23.19 -9.94
C LEU A 35 -10.06 -22.02 -9.80
N LEU A 36 -11.13 -22.21 -9.04
CA LEU A 36 -11.95 -21.08 -8.60
C LEU A 36 -11.11 -20.22 -7.64
N SER A 37 -11.13 -18.90 -7.81
CA SER A 37 -10.36 -17.99 -6.94
C SER A 37 -10.83 -18.03 -5.49
N GLU A 38 -12.10 -18.36 -5.26
CA GLU A 38 -12.69 -18.57 -3.95
C GLU A 38 -13.49 -19.89 -3.94
N ASN A 39 -13.07 -20.83 -3.10
CA ASN A 39 -13.81 -22.06 -2.84
C ASN A 39 -13.50 -22.58 -1.41
N PRO A 40 -13.96 -21.87 -0.36
CA PRO A 40 -13.62 -22.17 1.03
C PRO A 40 -14.06 -23.56 1.49
N SER A 41 -14.97 -24.22 0.75
CA SER A 41 -15.40 -25.59 1.05
C SER A 41 -14.35 -26.66 0.70
N GLN A 42 -13.38 -26.34 -0.16
CA GLN A 42 -12.36 -27.29 -0.62
C GLN A 42 -10.93 -26.84 -0.29
N TYR A 43 -10.66 -25.53 -0.30
CA TYR A 43 -9.33 -24.99 -0.03
C TYR A 43 -9.43 -23.54 0.45
N SER A 44 -8.44 -23.12 1.25
CA SER A 44 -8.37 -21.77 1.82
C SER A 44 -7.82 -20.74 0.83
N ASP A 45 -6.89 -21.13 -0.05
CA ASP A 45 -6.24 -20.25 -1.02
C ASP A 45 -5.95 -20.97 -2.34
N ALA A 46 -6.46 -20.42 -3.45
CA ALA A 46 -6.35 -21.05 -4.77
C ALA A 46 -4.91 -21.10 -5.32
N PRO A 47 -4.06 -20.05 -5.22
CA PRO A 47 -2.64 -20.16 -5.55
C PRO A 47 -1.91 -21.28 -4.81
N ARG A 48 -2.08 -21.35 -3.48
CA ARG A 48 -1.46 -22.40 -2.65
C ARG A 48 -1.93 -23.79 -3.07
N GLU A 49 -3.24 -23.96 -3.23
CA GLU A 49 -3.84 -25.21 -3.68
C GLU A 49 -3.32 -25.64 -5.06
N GLY A 50 -3.14 -24.68 -5.96
CA GLY A 50 -2.65 -24.97 -7.30
C GLY A 50 -1.21 -25.47 -7.32
N ILE A 51 -0.35 -24.88 -6.47
CA ILE A 51 1.02 -25.36 -6.25
C ILE A 51 0.98 -26.77 -5.66
N ARG A 52 0.19 -26.98 -4.61
CA ARG A 52 0.05 -28.27 -3.90
C ARG A 52 -0.32 -29.40 -4.86
N ARG A 53 -1.38 -29.23 -5.66
CA ARG A 53 -1.82 -30.26 -6.62
C ARG A 53 -0.76 -30.62 -7.67
N ILE A 54 -0.01 -29.63 -8.14
CA ILE A 54 1.05 -29.86 -9.13
C ILE A 54 2.22 -30.61 -8.49
N LEU A 55 2.60 -30.25 -7.25
CA LEU A 55 3.63 -31.00 -6.52
C LEU A 55 3.20 -32.43 -6.20
N GLU A 56 1.94 -32.65 -5.81
CA GLU A 56 1.38 -34.00 -5.60
C GLU A 56 1.49 -34.87 -6.85
N GLU A 57 1.17 -34.29 -8.02
CA GLU A 57 1.29 -34.99 -9.30
C GLU A 57 2.75 -35.36 -9.61
N ILE A 58 3.69 -34.44 -9.33
CA ILE A 58 5.11 -34.62 -9.66
C ILE A 58 5.80 -35.61 -8.70
N HIS A 59 5.54 -35.47 -7.39
CA HIS A 59 6.15 -36.32 -6.38
C HIS A 59 5.46 -37.70 -6.28
N GLY A 60 4.21 -37.81 -6.77
CA GLY A 60 3.43 -39.04 -6.69
C GLY A 60 3.01 -39.40 -5.26
N CYS A 61 3.10 -38.45 -4.33
CA CYS A 61 2.68 -38.60 -2.94
C CYS A 61 1.82 -37.39 -2.52
N PRO A 62 0.91 -37.56 -1.54
CA PRO A 62 0.14 -36.46 -1.00
C PRO A 62 1.04 -35.38 -0.38
N VAL A 63 0.73 -34.12 -0.64
CA VAL A 63 1.39 -32.95 -0.06
C VAL A 63 0.43 -32.34 0.96
N PRO A 64 0.79 -32.29 2.25
CA PRO A 64 -0.05 -31.70 3.27
C PRO A 64 -0.41 -30.25 2.95
N ASP A 65 -1.63 -29.83 3.29
CA ASP A 65 -2.08 -28.45 3.04
C ASP A 65 -1.27 -27.43 3.85
N ASP A 66 -0.65 -27.84 4.96
CA ASP A 66 0.04 -26.96 5.91
C ASP A 66 1.54 -26.80 5.59
N GLU A 67 2.14 -27.79 4.92
CA GLU A 67 3.58 -27.92 4.72
C GLU A 67 3.91 -28.20 3.25
N ILE A 68 3.91 -27.14 2.43
CA ILE A 68 4.43 -27.21 1.07
C ILE A 68 5.95 -27.04 1.13
N GLU A 69 6.69 -28.12 0.87
CA GLU A 69 8.13 -28.06 0.73
C GLU A 69 8.53 -27.23 -0.51
N MET A 70 9.39 -26.24 -0.31
CA MET A 70 9.83 -25.31 -1.36
C MET A 70 11.17 -25.72 -1.99
N ASN A 71 11.71 -26.89 -1.62
CA ASN A 71 13.07 -27.32 -1.98
C ASN A 71 13.30 -27.44 -3.49
N ASP A 72 12.24 -27.80 -4.23
CA ASP A 72 12.27 -27.99 -5.68
C ASP A 72 11.71 -26.79 -6.45
N ILE A 73 11.39 -25.67 -5.79
CA ILE A 73 10.79 -24.49 -6.43
C ILE A 73 11.85 -23.39 -6.61
N GLU A 74 12.11 -22.97 -7.86
CA GLU A 74 13.05 -21.88 -8.15
C GLU A 74 12.42 -20.52 -7.81
N TRP A 75 11.19 -20.31 -8.26
CA TRP A 75 10.44 -19.08 -8.03
C TRP A 75 8.94 -19.28 -8.21
N ILE A 76 8.20 -18.40 -7.55
CA ILE A 76 6.76 -18.21 -7.73
C ILE A 76 6.56 -16.73 -8.11
N ARG A 77 5.90 -16.50 -9.24
CA ARG A 77 5.48 -15.16 -9.69
C ARG A 77 3.97 -15.14 -9.71
N MET A 78 3.39 -14.20 -9.00
CA MET A 78 1.94 -14.04 -8.92
C MET A 78 1.54 -12.64 -9.42
N GLY A 79 0.69 -12.62 -10.44
CA GLY A 79 -0.15 -11.48 -10.78
C GLY A 79 -1.51 -11.64 -10.10
N THR A 80 -2.11 -10.53 -9.67
CA THR A 80 -3.49 -10.56 -9.20
C THR A 80 -4.23 -9.28 -9.58
N THR A 81 -5.53 -9.43 -9.83
CA THR A 81 -6.44 -8.31 -10.10
C THR A 81 -7.21 -7.85 -8.87
N ILE A 82 -7.00 -8.46 -7.70
CA ILE A 82 -7.73 -8.17 -6.46
C ILE A 82 -7.64 -6.69 -6.09
N ALA A 83 -6.44 -6.12 -6.07
CA ALA A 83 -6.23 -4.73 -5.67
C ALA A 83 -6.94 -3.73 -6.61
N THR A 84 -6.82 -3.95 -7.92
CA THR A 84 -7.46 -3.09 -8.92
C THR A 84 -8.99 -3.18 -8.85
N ASN A 85 -9.54 -4.39 -8.71
CA ASN A 85 -10.99 -4.58 -8.58
C ASN A 85 -11.51 -3.99 -7.27
N ALA A 86 -10.79 -4.18 -6.16
CA ALA A 86 -11.13 -3.56 -4.87
C ALA A 86 -11.21 -2.03 -4.97
N LEU A 87 -10.26 -1.41 -5.69
CA LEU A 87 -10.27 0.03 -5.95
C LEU A 87 -11.47 0.47 -6.81
N LEU A 88 -11.72 -0.24 -7.91
CA LEU A 88 -12.82 0.07 -8.84
C LEU A 88 -14.20 -0.11 -8.19
N GLU A 89 -14.36 -1.16 -7.39
CA GLU A 89 -15.60 -1.50 -6.68
C GLU A 89 -15.75 -0.77 -5.34
N ARG A 90 -14.78 0.09 -4.97
CA ARG A 90 -14.74 0.80 -3.68
C ARG A 90 -14.82 -0.16 -2.47
N LYS A 91 -14.32 -1.38 -2.63
CA LYS A 91 -14.22 -2.39 -1.57
C LYS A 91 -12.86 -2.26 -0.87
N GLY A 92 -12.78 -1.34 0.08
CA GLY A 92 -11.59 -1.14 0.90
C GLY A 92 -11.94 -0.73 2.32
N THR A 93 -10.92 -0.70 3.18
CA THR A 93 -11.07 -0.24 4.56
C THR A 93 -11.31 1.26 4.60
N ARG A 94 -12.20 1.70 5.49
CA ARG A 94 -12.44 3.13 5.74
C ARG A 94 -11.14 3.79 6.15
N THR A 95 -10.70 4.73 5.32
CA THR A 95 -9.40 5.39 5.46
C THR A 95 -9.59 6.87 5.76
N ALA A 96 -8.82 7.41 6.70
CA ALA A 96 -8.68 8.85 6.92
C ALA A 96 -7.38 9.38 6.32
N LEU A 97 -7.42 10.62 5.84
CA LEU A 97 -6.26 11.36 5.37
C LEU A 97 -5.79 12.32 6.46
N VAL A 98 -4.53 12.20 6.87
CA VAL A 98 -3.84 13.20 7.70
C VAL A 98 -2.98 14.06 6.79
N ILE A 99 -3.21 15.36 6.80
CA ILE A 99 -2.57 16.31 5.90
C ILE A 99 -2.15 17.58 6.64
N THR A 100 -1.15 18.31 6.13
CA THR A 100 -0.75 19.61 6.66
C THR A 100 -1.94 20.58 6.73
N GLY A 101 -2.03 21.36 7.81
CA GLY A 101 -3.09 22.35 8.01
C GLY A 101 -3.21 23.37 6.87
N GLY A 102 -4.45 23.67 6.50
CA GLY A 102 -4.81 24.53 5.36
C GLY A 102 -4.90 23.78 4.02
N PHE A 103 -4.63 22.48 3.99
CA PHE A 103 -4.68 21.64 2.78
C PHE A 103 -5.79 20.59 2.80
N ARG A 104 -6.79 20.73 3.68
CA ARG A 104 -7.94 19.80 3.80
C ARG A 104 -8.49 19.32 2.45
N ASP A 105 -8.72 20.26 1.55
CA ASP A 105 -9.40 20.02 0.27
C ASP A 105 -8.45 19.70 -0.88
N LEU A 106 -7.13 19.55 -0.63
CA LEU A 106 -6.13 19.42 -1.69
C LEU A 106 -6.45 18.27 -2.66
N LEU A 107 -6.80 17.09 -2.14
CA LEU A 107 -7.14 15.94 -2.98
C LEU A 107 -8.53 16.06 -3.65
N SER A 108 -9.47 16.80 -3.04
CA SER A 108 -10.79 17.10 -3.60
C SER A 108 -10.73 18.14 -4.73
N ILE A 109 -9.82 19.10 -4.61
CA ILE A 109 -9.49 20.08 -5.66
C ILE A 109 -8.78 19.35 -6.81
N GLY A 110 -7.82 18.49 -6.47
CA GLY A 110 -7.01 17.74 -7.43
C GLY A 110 -6.16 18.65 -8.30
N LYS A 111 -5.73 18.14 -9.47
CA LYS A 111 -4.90 18.90 -10.43
C LYS A 111 -5.70 19.81 -11.37
N GLN A 112 -7.02 19.91 -11.17
CA GLN A 112 -7.95 20.60 -12.08
C GLN A 112 -7.91 20.15 -13.55
N ASN A 113 -7.33 18.98 -13.84
CA ASN A 113 -7.31 18.39 -15.17
C ASN A 113 -8.74 18.07 -15.63
N ARG A 114 -9.14 18.57 -16.80
CA ARG A 114 -10.46 18.31 -17.39
C ARG A 114 -10.33 17.49 -18.67
N SER A 115 -10.82 16.26 -18.67
CA SER A 115 -10.86 15.41 -19.87
C SER A 115 -11.74 16.01 -20.97
N LYS A 116 -12.83 16.69 -20.58
CA LYS A 116 -13.70 17.48 -21.47
C LYS A 116 -13.65 18.95 -21.04
N ILE A 117 -12.71 19.73 -21.60
CA ILE A 117 -12.43 21.09 -21.14
C ILE A 117 -13.61 22.07 -21.27
N PHE A 118 -14.52 21.82 -22.23
CA PHE A 118 -15.67 22.67 -22.52
C PHE A 118 -16.99 22.21 -21.85
N ASP A 119 -16.97 21.09 -21.13
CA ASP A 119 -18.15 20.62 -20.42
C ASP A 119 -18.43 21.53 -19.21
N LEU A 120 -19.65 22.08 -19.14
CA LEU A 120 -20.08 22.95 -18.05
C LEU A 120 -20.49 22.15 -16.81
N GLU A 121 -20.94 20.90 -17.00
CA GLU A 121 -21.31 20.00 -15.91
C GLU A 121 -20.10 19.13 -15.52
N ILE A 122 -19.26 19.66 -14.63
CA ILE A 122 -18.05 18.97 -14.19
C ILE A 122 -18.42 17.89 -13.16
N ARG A 123 -18.28 16.63 -13.54
CA ARG A 123 -18.39 15.49 -12.62
C ARG A 123 -17.02 15.08 -12.12
N LYS A 124 -16.75 15.32 -10.84
CA LYS A 124 -15.54 14.87 -10.17
C LYS A 124 -15.75 13.46 -9.57
N PRO A 125 -14.76 12.57 -9.60
CA PRO A 125 -14.81 11.34 -8.83
C PRO A 125 -14.86 11.66 -7.33
N ASP A 126 -15.62 10.89 -6.58
CA ASP A 126 -15.63 10.98 -5.11
C ASP A 126 -14.26 10.62 -4.53
N PRO A 127 -13.82 11.27 -3.44
CA PRO A 127 -12.60 10.89 -2.76
C PRO A 127 -12.65 9.42 -2.27
N ILE A 128 -11.47 8.80 -2.13
CA ILE A 128 -11.35 7.43 -1.61
C ILE A 128 -11.33 7.43 -0.07
N PHE A 129 -10.81 8.51 0.53
CA PHE A 129 -10.83 8.70 1.97
C PHE A 129 -12.22 9.10 2.46
N THR A 130 -12.51 8.79 3.72
CA THR A 130 -13.79 9.05 4.39
C THR A 130 -13.75 10.24 5.33
N ALA A 131 -12.56 10.63 5.79
CA ALA A 131 -12.34 11.76 6.69
C ALA A 131 -10.99 12.42 6.42
N VAL A 132 -10.85 13.68 6.82
CA VAL A 132 -9.60 14.45 6.75
C VAL A 132 -9.30 15.06 8.11
N VAL A 133 -8.09 14.82 8.60
CA VAL A 133 -7.53 15.42 9.81
C VAL A 133 -6.39 16.34 9.39
N GLU A 134 -6.47 17.61 9.79
CA GLU A 134 -5.42 18.58 9.53
C GLU A 134 -4.43 18.60 10.70
N SER A 135 -3.18 18.27 10.42
CA SER A 135 -2.08 18.43 11.38
C SER A 135 -1.56 19.85 11.29
N ASP A 136 -1.59 20.60 12.40
CA ASP A 136 -0.98 21.93 12.51
C ASP A 136 0.55 21.84 12.62
N GLU A 137 1.15 21.10 11.69
CA GLU A 137 2.58 21.01 11.50
C GLU A 137 2.98 21.86 10.31
N ARG A 138 4.18 22.44 10.33
CA ARG A 138 4.72 23.18 9.20
C ARG A 138 6.24 23.16 9.22
N VAL A 139 6.82 22.79 8.09
CA VAL A 139 8.26 22.92 7.82
C VAL A 139 8.51 23.81 6.61
N ARG A 140 9.69 24.42 6.56
CA ARG A 140 10.15 25.25 5.44
C ARG A 140 11.56 24.87 5.05
N LEU A 141 11.79 24.68 3.76
CA LEU A 141 13.12 24.51 3.17
C LEU A 141 13.83 25.87 3.12
N LEU A 142 15.05 25.93 3.64
CA LEU A 142 15.92 27.10 3.52
C LEU A 142 16.71 27.04 2.21
N HIS A 143 16.85 28.20 1.56
CA HIS A 143 17.82 28.34 0.47
C HIS A 143 19.25 28.39 1.01
N GLU A 144 20.23 28.02 0.18
CA GLU A 144 21.65 27.92 0.59
C GLU A 144 22.18 29.23 1.21
N ASP A 145 21.79 30.36 0.62
CA ASP A 145 22.23 31.71 1.03
C ASP A 145 21.44 32.29 2.21
N GLU A 146 20.41 31.58 2.71
CA GLU A 146 19.56 32.08 3.78
C GLU A 146 20.15 31.70 5.16
N SER A 147 20.55 32.72 5.93
CA SER A 147 20.92 32.52 7.34
C SER A 147 19.70 32.70 8.22
N CYS A 148 19.42 31.71 9.07
CA CYS A 148 18.35 31.77 10.05
C CYS A 148 18.95 31.42 11.42
N GLU A 149 19.52 32.42 12.10
CA GLU A 149 20.01 32.23 13.46
C GLU A 149 18.84 32.13 14.45
N GLY A 150 18.88 31.16 15.36
CA GLY A 150 17.90 31.01 16.44
C GLY A 150 16.62 30.22 16.10
N GLN A 151 16.48 29.70 14.88
CA GLN A 151 15.37 28.80 14.52
C GLN A 151 15.75 27.32 14.71
N ASN A 152 14.76 26.45 14.93
CA ASN A 152 14.96 25.00 15.02
C ASN A 152 15.30 24.44 13.63
N ILE A 153 16.58 24.53 13.27
CA ILE A 153 17.10 24.05 11.99
C ILE A 153 17.53 22.60 12.12
N VAL A 154 16.96 21.78 11.26
CA VAL A 154 17.33 20.37 11.09
C VAL A 154 17.83 20.14 9.68
N LYS A 155 18.54 19.02 9.47
CA LYS A 155 18.95 18.58 8.14
C LYS A 155 17.94 17.56 7.63
N GLY A 156 17.47 17.75 6.40
CA GLY A 156 16.64 16.79 5.68
C GLY A 156 17.43 15.56 5.21
N ALA A 157 16.71 14.60 4.65
CA ALA A 157 17.26 13.32 4.19
C ALA A 157 18.36 13.47 3.13
N SER A 158 18.31 14.51 2.29
CA SER A 158 19.29 14.82 1.25
C SER A 158 20.24 15.96 1.62
N GLY A 159 20.23 16.41 2.89
CA GLY A 159 21.14 17.42 3.42
C GLY A 159 20.62 18.86 3.36
N GLU A 160 19.40 19.08 2.85
CA GLU A 160 18.74 20.38 2.85
C GLU A 160 18.55 20.90 4.27
N ARG A 161 18.64 22.23 4.43
CA ARG A 161 18.40 22.89 5.71
C ARG A 161 16.91 23.17 5.85
N ILE A 162 16.33 22.74 6.96
CA ILE A 162 14.88 22.78 7.16
C ILE A 162 14.60 23.51 8.47
N VAL A 163 13.71 24.48 8.43
CA VAL A 163 13.18 25.15 9.61
C VAL A 163 11.86 24.49 9.98
N ILE A 164 11.78 23.98 11.20
CA ILE A 164 10.51 23.57 11.80
C ILE A 164 9.81 24.83 12.29
N ILE A 165 8.72 25.21 11.64
CA ILE A 165 7.88 26.36 12.03
C ILE A 165 6.91 25.91 13.13
N HIS A 166 6.19 24.81 12.88
CA HIS A 166 5.28 24.20 13.84
C HIS A 166 5.52 22.67 13.86
N PRO A 167 5.84 22.06 15.01
CA PRO A 167 5.82 20.60 15.15
C PRO A 167 4.36 20.10 15.24
N PRO A 168 4.09 18.83 14.87
CA PRO A 168 2.75 18.26 15.00
C PRO A 168 2.28 18.24 16.46
N ASP A 169 1.06 18.74 16.72
CA ASP A 169 0.41 18.62 18.03
C ASP A 169 -0.13 17.20 18.23
N LEU A 170 0.64 16.37 18.94
CA LEU A 170 0.29 14.98 19.21
C LEU A 170 -0.95 14.84 20.11
N ASN A 171 -1.22 15.79 21.00
CA ASN A 171 -2.41 15.72 21.87
C ASN A 171 -3.68 15.99 21.06
N TYR A 172 -3.62 16.94 20.13
CA TYR A 172 -4.71 17.17 19.19
C TYR A 172 -4.92 15.96 18.28
N LEU A 173 -3.85 15.45 17.66
CA LEU A 173 -3.95 14.28 16.78
C LEU A 173 -4.47 13.04 17.51
N GLN A 174 -4.08 12.82 18.77
CA GLN A 174 -4.61 11.73 19.57
C GLN A 174 -6.13 11.84 19.77
N ARG A 175 -6.68 13.04 20.00
CA ARG A 175 -8.13 13.22 20.12
C ARG A 175 -8.85 12.94 18.79
N GLU A 176 -8.31 13.46 17.69
CA GLU A 176 -8.86 13.22 16.35
C GLU A 176 -8.81 11.74 15.98
N PHE A 177 -7.69 11.07 16.26
CA PHE A 177 -7.50 9.64 16.00
C PHE A 177 -8.44 8.78 16.84
N GLN A 178 -8.70 9.14 18.10
CA GLN A 178 -9.70 8.46 18.91
C GLN A 178 -11.10 8.58 18.29
N SER A 179 -11.48 9.79 17.88
CA SER A 179 -12.76 10.02 17.20
C SER A 179 -12.91 9.20 15.91
N LEU A 180 -11.82 9.04 15.14
CA LEU A 180 -11.81 8.21 13.94
C LEU A 180 -12.00 6.72 14.26
N LEU A 181 -11.32 6.20 15.28
CA LEU A 181 -11.48 4.82 15.74
C LEU A 181 -12.91 4.56 16.23
N ASP A 182 -13.47 5.48 17.01
CA ASP A 182 -14.85 5.41 17.50
C ASP A 182 -15.87 5.40 16.35
N GLN A 183 -15.54 6.06 15.24
CA GLN A 183 -16.33 6.05 14.01
C GLN A 183 -16.10 4.79 13.16
N GLY A 184 -15.20 3.87 13.52
CA GLY A 184 -14.88 2.66 12.78
C GLY A 184 -13.96 2.88 11.56
N VAL A 185 -13.10 3.89 11.61
CA VAL A 185 -11.99 4.05 10.66
C VAL A 185 -10.80 3.25 11.16
N ASP A 186 -10.23 2.40 10.32
CA ASP A 186 -9.16 1.46 10.69
C ASP A 186 -7.86 1.67 9.88
N SER A 187 -7.90 2.59 8.92
CA SER A 187 -6.75 2.92 8.07
C SER A 187 -6.47 4.43 8.07
N ILE A 188 -5.18 4.79 8.13
CA ILE A 188 -4.71 6.17 8.01
C ILE A 188 -3.67 6.28 6.90
N ALA A 189 -3.84 7.29 6.05
CA ALA A 189 -2.81 7.78 5.14
C ALA A 189 -2.30 9.13 5.62
N VAL A 190 -1.00 9.27 5.85
CA VAL A 190 -0.35 10.53 6.24
C VAL A 190 0.39 11.10 5.02
N ALA A 191 0.07 12.32 4.65
CA ALA A 191 0.67 13.04 3.52
C ALA A 191 0.95 14.49 3.91
N LEU A 192 2.13 14.75 4.43
CA LEU A 192 2.55 16.09 4.88
C LEU A 192 3.40 16.80 3.83
N MET A 193 3.35 18.13 3.87
CA MET A 193 4.18 18.98 3.01
C MET A 193 5.66 18.70 3.27
N HIS A 194 6.43 18.58 2.19
CA HIS A 194 7.88 18.33 2.24
C HIS A 194 8.29 17.02 2.94
N ALA A 195 7.37 16.08 3.16
CA ALA A 195 7.66 14.80 3.82
C ALA A 195 8.74 13.96 3.10
N CYS A 196 8.92 14.13 1.78
CA CYS A 196 10.00 13.48 1.04
C CYS A 196 11.40 13.97 1.44
N VAL A 197 11.51 15.20 1.97
CA VAL A 197 12.77 15.79 2.45
C VAL A 197 12.88 15.68 3.97
N PHE A 198 11.76 15.84 4.68
CA PHE A 198 11.69 15.72 6.14
C PHE A 198 10.57 14.76 6.57
N PRO A 199 10.84 13.45 6.60
CA PRO A 199 9.83 12.46 6.92
C PRO A 199 9.45 12.41 8.41
N GLU A 200 10.17 13.13 9.26
CA GLU A 200 10.15 12.94 10.72
C GLU A 200 8.79 13.26 11.34
N HIS A 201 8.08 14.27 10.81
CA HIS A 201 6.71 14.55 11.21
C HIS A 201 5.78 13.38 10.83
N GLU A 202 5.86 12.85 9.61
CA GLU A 202 5.05 11.69 9.21
C GLU A 202 5.37 10.45 10.04
N LEU A 203 6.65 10.18 10.31
CA LEU A 203 7.07 9.05 11.13
C LEU A 203 6.52 9.15 12.55
N THR A 204 6.53 10.36 13.13
CA THR A 204 6.00 10.62 14.48
C THR A 204 4.49 10.39 14.52
N ILE A 205 3.75 10.95 13.57
CA ILE A 205 2.29 10.77 13.46
C ILE A 205 1.94 9.29 13.18
N GLY A 206 2.70 8.64 12.29
CA GLY A 206 2.51 7.24 11.94
C GLY A 206 2.74 6.30 13.11
N LYS A 207 3.74 6.60 13.95
CA LYS A 207 3.99 5.86 15.19
C LYS A 207 2.81 6.01 16.15
N LEU A 208 2.33 7.23 16.39
CA LEU A 208 1.16 7.49 17.23
C LEU A 208 -0.07 6.71 16.73
N ALA A 209 -0.36 6.75 15.43
CA ALA A 209 -1.48 6.01 14.85
C ALA A 209 -1.36 4.48 15.09
N LYS A 210 -0.16 3.91 14.89
CA LYS A 210 0.07 2.48 15.18
C LYS A 210 -0.13 2.14 16.66
N GLU A 211 0.39 2.98 17.56
CA GLU A 211 0.24 2.80 19.02
C GLU A 211 -1.22 2.89 19.48
N MET A 212 -2.04 3.68 18.79
CA MET A 212 -3.48 3.80 19.06
C MET A 212 -4.33 2.64 18.50
N GLY A 213 -3.76 1.78 17.65
CA GLY A 213 -4.42 0.57 17.18
C GLY A 213 -4.99 0.61 15.76
N PHE A 214 -4.59 1.56 14.90
CA PHE A 214 -4.91 1.49 13.47
C PHE A 214 -4.21 0.29 12.82
N SER A 215 -4.96 -0.59 12.15
CA SER A 215 -4.40 -1.78 11.50
C SER A 215 -3.53 -1.44 10.28
N HIS A 216 -3.85 -0.34 9.59
CA HIS A 216 -3.13 0.11 8.41
C HIS A 216 -2.70 1.57 8.53
N VAL A 217 -1.39 1.81 8.44
CA VAL A 217 -0.83 3.17 8.45
C VAL A 217 0.15 3.30 7.28
N SER A 218 -0.16 4.21 6.35
CA SER A 218 0.66 4.51 5.18
C SER A 218 1.22 5.91 5.26
N LEU A 219 2.54 6.05 5.09
CA LEU A 219 3.22 7.35 5.09
C LEU A 219 3.67 7.67 3.67
N SER A 220 3.36 8.87 3.18
CA SER A 220 3.71 9.27 1.81
C SER A 220 5.22 9.18 1.55
N SER A 221 6.02 9.54 2.56
CA SER A 221 7.47 9.42 2.57
C SER A 221 8.01 7.98 2.46
N GLN A 222 7.23 6.97 2.86
CA GLN A 222 7.63 5.57 2.74
C GLN A 222 7.09 4.92 1.47
N VAL A 223 5.90 5.33 1.02
CA VAL A 223 5.24 4.76 -0.16
C VAL A 223 5.86 5.30 -1.44
N MET A 224 6.03 6.62 -1.54
CA MET A 224 6.55 7.28 -2.74
C MET A 224 7.20 8.62 -2.36
N PRO A 225 8.45 8.64 -1.86
CA PRO A 225 9.15 9.86 -1.48
C PRO A 225 9.57 10.65 -2.72
N ARG A 226 8.64 11.42 -3.29
CA ARG A 226 8.86 12.31 -4.45
C ARG A 226 8.08 13.60 -4.27
N VAL A 227 8.62 14.67 -4.87
CA VAL A 227 7.93 15.96 -5.04
C VAL A 227 6.98 15.88 -6.23
#